data_AF-A0A445BH53-F1
#
_entry.id   AF-A0A445BH53-F1
#
_cell.length_a   1.000
_cell.length_b   1.000
_cell.length_c   1.000
_cell.angle_alpha   90.00
_cell.angle_beta   90.00
_cell.angle_gamma   90.00
#
_symmetry.space_group_name_H-M   'P 1'
#
loop_
_entity.id
_entity.type
_entity.pdbx_description
1 polymer ?
#
loop_
_entity_poly.entity_id
_entity_poly.type
_entity_poly.pdbx_seq_one_letter_code
_entity_poly.pdbx_strand_id
1 'polypeptide(L)'
;MGLGHGPLGPAINLTLLTEEIPKNIFFHLPDLWWLDLSYNWLSGKLPISLFNYCNQLKILYLFDNSFGGSIPRVIANLTQLKEIFLCDNQFQDTEKKQ
;
A
#
# COMPACT_ATOMS: atom_id res chain seq x y z
N MET A 1 -4.87 29.85 34.04
CA MET A 1 -5.84 30.50 33.13
C MET A 1 -5.96 29.65 31.90
N GLY A 2 -7.09 28.99 31.74
CA GLY A 2 -7.39 28.23 30.53
C GLY A 2 -7.69 29.16 29.37
N LEU A 3 -7.27 28.77 28.18
CA LEU A 3 -7.90 29.21 26.95
C LEU A 3 -8.48 27.95 26.30
N GLY A 4 -9.79 27.81 26.49
CA GLY A 4 -10.58 26.78 25.86
C GLY A 4 -10.71 27.07 24.38
N HIS A 5 -10.40 26.08 23.56
CA HIS A 5 -10.88 26.02 22.20
C HIS A 5 -12.32 25.52 22.24
N GLY A 6 -13.25 26.44 22.03
CA GLY A 6 -14.67 26.15 21.80
C GLY A 6 -14.88 25.30 20.53
N PRO A 7 -16.11 24.82 20.31
CA PRO A 7 -16.38 23.80 19.32
C PRO A 7 -16.09 24.35 17.93
N LEU A 8 -15.10 23.74 17.25
CA LEU A 8 -14.99 23.82 15.80
C LEU A 8 -16.36 23.39 15.25
N GLY A 9 -16.88 24.14 14.28
CA GLY A 9 -18.18 23.92 13.64
C GLY A 9 -18.27 22.54 12.96
N PRO A 10 -19.10 22.34 11.92
CA PRO A 10 -19.04 21.10 11.15
C PRO A 10 -17.70 21.06 10.39
N ALA A 11 -16.64 20.69 11.09
CA ALA A 11 -15.42 20.21 10.52
C ALA A 11 -15.83 18.97 9.75
N ILE A 12 -15.83 19.07 8.44
CA ILE A 12 -15.67 17.90 7.58
C ILE A 12 -14.42 17.22 8.13
N ASN A 13 -14.64 16.14 8.87
CA ASN A 13 -13.56 15.39 9.50
C ASN A 13 -12.68 14.86 8.35
N LEU A 14 -11.49 15.43 8.19
CA LEU A 14 -10.54 15.07 7.12
C LEU A 14 -9.98 13.65 7.29
N THR A 15 -10.44 12.86 8.28
CA THR A 15 -10.10 11.44 8.45
C THR A 15 -10.65 10.51 7.36
N LEU A 16 -11.32 11.03 6.32
CA LEU A 16 -11.86 10.24 5.21
C LEU A 16 -10.95 10.12 3.98
N LEU A 17 -9.76 10.74 3.97
CA LEU A 17 -8.74 10.52 2.93
C LEU A 17 -7.68 9.57 3.49
N THR A 18 -8.00 8.29 3.61
CA THR A 18 -6.96 7.27 3.82
C THR A 18 -6.02 7.29 2.61
N GLU A 19 -4.72 7.50 2.84
CA GLU A 19 -3.64 7.35 1.85
C GLU A 19 -3.40 5.86 1.50
N GLU A 20 -4.46 5.11 1.27
CA GLU A 20 -4.40 3.72 0.80
C GLU A 20 -4.33 3.70 -0.72
N ILE A 21 -3.61 2.72 -1.29
CA ILE A 21 -3.63 2.51 -2.74
C ILE A 21 -5.04 2.04 -3.15
N PRO A 22 -5.73 2.73 -4.07
CA PRO A 22 -7.03 2.29 -4.56
C PRO A 22 -6.94 0.90 -5.19
N LYS A 23 -7.79 -0.01 -4.73
CA LYS A 23 -7.77 -1.43 -5.14
C LYS A 23 -7.90 -1.65 -6.65
N ASN A 24 -8.36 -0.67 -7.40
CA ASN A 24 -8.72 -0.84 -8.81
C ASN A 24 -7.73 -0.20 -9.79
N ILE A 25 -6.72 0.52 -9.30
CA ILE A 25 -5.81 1.28 -10.18
C ILE A 25 -5.02 0.35 -11.13
N PHE A 26 -4.69 -0.85 -10.68
CA PHE A 26 -3.86 -1.80 -11.43
C PHE A 26 -4.60 -2.54 -12.55
N PHE A 27 -5.93 -2.50 -12.60
CA PHE A 27 -6.70 -3.12 -13.70
C PHE A 27 -6.36 -2.51 -15.07
N HIS A 28 -5.94 -1.26 -15.10
CA HIS A 28 -5.65 -0.50 -16.32
C HIS A 28 -4.15 -0.45 -16.64
N LEU A 29 -3.31 -1.21 -15.91
CA LEU A 29 -1.85 -1.16 -16.00
C LEU A 29 -1.22 -2.55 -16.26
N PRO A 30 -1.67 -3.30 -17.29
CA PRO A 30 -1.16 -4.66 -17.54
C PRO A 30 0.32 -4.69 -17.96
N ASP A 31 0.81 -3.62 -18.60
CA ASP A 31 2.19 -3.51 -19.10
C ASP A 31 3.13 -2.81 -18.10
N LEU A 32 2.68 -2.59 -16.86
CA LEU A 32 3.50 -1.97 -15.83
C LEU A 32 4.71 -2.85 -15.52
N TRP A 33 5.91 -2.32 -15.77
CA TRP A 33 7.16 -3.03 -15.59
C TRP A 33 8.01 -2.48 -14.43
N TRP A 34 7.76 -1.24 -13.99
CA TRP A 34 8.37 -0.62 -12.82
C TRP A 34 7.30 0.17 -12.06
N LEU A 35 7.15 -0.15 -10.77
CA LEU A 35 6.37 0.64 -9.82
C LEU A 35 7.27 1.10 -8.66
N ASP A 36 7.35 2.41 -8.46
CA ASP A 36 8.00 3.02 -7.30
C ASP A 36 7.00 3.92 -6.58
N LEU A 37 6.70 3.55 -5.33
CA LEU A 37 5.87 4.32 -4.41
C LEU A 37 6.64 4.59 -3.11
N SER A 38 7.97 4.47 -3.11
CA SER A 38 8.80 4.68 -1.93
C SER A 38 8.73 6.13 -1.41
N TYR A 39 9.04 6.33 -0.14
CA TYR A 39 9.06 7.65 0.50
C TYR A 39 7.71 8.38 0.49
N ASN A 40 6.63 7.69 0.85
CA ASN A 40 5.30 8.28 0.99
C ASN A 40 4.70 7.93 2.36
N TRP A 41 3.53 8.48 2.68
CA TRP A 41 2.77 8.10 3.89
C TRP A 41 1.66 7.10 3.57
N LEU A 42 1.84 6.31 2.50
CA LEU A 42 0.84 5.33 2.10
C LEU A 42 0.68 4.26 3.17
N SER A 43 -0.56 3.85 3.41
CA SER A 43 -0.91 2.92 4.47
C SER A 43 -1.87 1.82 3.99
N GLY A 44 -2.28 0.94 4.90
CA GLY A 44 -3.17 -0.18 4.60
C GLY A 44 -2.46 -1.37 3.98
N LYS A 45 -3.22 -2.26 3.35
CA LYS A 45 -2.70 -3.50 2.74
C LYS A 45 -2.41 -3.29 1.26
N LEU A 46 -1.41 -4.01 0.73
CA LEU A 46 -1.19 -4.05 -0.70
C LEU A 46 -2.41 -4.64 -1.42
N PRO A 47 -2.95 -3.96 -2.45
CA PRO A 47 -4.13 -4.42 -3.16
C PRO A 47 -3.80 -5.66 -4.00
N ILE A 48 -4.64 -6.68 -3.90
CA ILE A 48 -4.46 -7.96 -4.60
C ILE A 48 -4.38 -7.77 -6.13
N SER A 49 -5.02 -6.73 -6.65
CA SER A 49 -4.97 -6.39 -8.08
C SER A 49 -3.56 -6.08 -8.58
N LEU A 50 -2.66 -5.55 -7.75
CA LEU A 50 -1.25 -5.37 -8.13
C LEU A 50 -0.63 -6.70 -8.58
N PHE A 51 -0.89 -7.77 -7.81
CA PHE A 51 -0.32 -9.09 -8.05
C PHE A 51 -1.06 -9.89 -9.14
N ASN A 52 -2.30 -9.52 -9.45
CA ASN A 52 -3.11 -10.24 -10.44
C ASN A 52 -3.02 -9.65 -11.85
N TYR A 53 -2.75 -8.34 -11.99
CA TYR A 53 -2.84 -7.64 -13.28
C TYR A 53 -1.49 -7.16 -13.80
N CYS A 54 -0.52 -6.84 -12.93
CA CYS A 54 0.78 -6.32 -13.35
C CYS A 54 1.79 -7.45 -13.59
N ASN A 55 1.45 -8.44 -14.43
CA ASN A 55 2.29 -9.64 -14.65
C ASN A 55 3.67 -9.33 -15.29
N GLN A 56 3.81 -8.15 -15.91
CA GLN A 56 5.06 -7.69 -16.50
C GLN A 56 5.97 -6.93 -15.53
N LEU A 57 5.56 -6.79 -14.26
CA LEU A 57 6.29 -6.04 -13.24
C LEU A 57 7.64 -6.70 -12.95
N LYS A 58 8.72 -5.91 -13.09
CA LYS A 58 10.10 -6.32 -12.84
C LYS A 58 10.67 -5.69 -11.58
N ILE A 59 10.24 -4.46 -11.27
CA ILE A 59 10.76 -3.68 -10.15
C ILE A 59 9.56 -3.16 -9.33
N LEU A 60 9.57 -3.45 -8.03
CA LEU A 60 8.55 -2.98 -7.08
C LEU A 60 9.22 -2.38 -5.85
N TYR A 61 9.19 -1.04 -5.75
CA TYR A 61 9.71 -0.30 -4.61
C TYR A 61 8.56 0.30 -3.81
N LEU A 62 8.47 -0.09 -2.53
CA LEU A 62 7.41 0.34 -1.60
C LEU A 62 7.97 0.79 -0.26
N PHE A 63 9.30 0.90 -0.14
CA PHE A 63 9.97 1.18 1.12
C PHE A 63 9.69 2.60 1.65
N ASP A 64 9.91 2.82 2.94
CA ASP A 64 9.64 4.08 3.64
C ASP A 64 8.17 4.54 3.45
N ASN A 65 7.27 3.70 3.96
CA ASN A 65 5.82 3.88 3.96
C ASN A 65 5.21 3.28 5.23
N SER A 66 3.88 3.32 5.34
CA SER A 66 3.10 2.73 6.44
C SER A 66 2.25 1.54 6.01
N PHE A 67 2.65 0.80 4.96
CA PHE A 67 1.94 -0.42 4.56
C PHE A 67 2.01 -1.48 5.64
N GLY A 68 0.92 -2.21 5.84
CA GLY A 68 0.80 -3.24 6.87
C GLY A 68 0.06 -4.49 6.42
N GLY A 69 -0.13 -5.41 7.37
CA GLY A 69 -0.69 -6.73 7.10
C GLY A 69 0.30 -7.66 6.40
N SER A 70 -0.21 -8.77 5.86
CA SER A 70 0.62 -9.79 5.20
C SER A 70 0.84 -9.50 3.73
N ILE A 71 2.04 -9.83 3.24
CA ILE A 71 2.31 -9.92 1.81
C ILE A 71 1.50 -11.09 1.24
N PRO A 72 0.57 -10.86 0.29
CA PRO A 72 -0.26 -11.93 -0.25
C PRO A 72 0.58 -12.98 -1.00
N ARG A 73 0.31 -14.27 -0.81
CA ARG A 73 0.99 -15.37 -1.54
C ARG A 73 0.89 -15.26 -3.06
N VAL A 74 -0.16 -14.58 -3.56
CA VAL A 74 -0.33 -14.28 -4.99
C VAL A 74 0.78 -13.39 -5.57
N ILE A 75 1.66 -12.81 -4.75
CA ILE A 75 2.89 -12.16 -5.24
C ILE A 75 3.73 -13.10 -6.12
N ALA A 76 3.62 -14.42 -5.92
CA ALA A 76 4.23 -15.45 -6.77
C ALA A 76 3.74 -15.41 -8.23
N ASN A 77 2.61 -14.75 -8.54
CA ASN A 77 2.15 -14.55 -9.91
C ASN A 77 3.01 -13.55 -10.69
N LEU A 78 3.76 -12.69 -10.00
CA LEU A 78 4.69 -11.74 -10.61
C LEU A 78 5.98 -12.45 -11.05
N THR A 79 5.85 -13.36 -12.01
CA THR A 79 6.93 -14.24 -12.49
C THR A 79 8.10 -13.49 -13.13
N GLN A 80 7.91 -12.23 -13.53
CA GLN A 80 8.93 -11.36 -14.11
C GLN A 80 9.64 -10.49 -13.07
N LEU A 81 9.22 -10.53 -11.80
CA LEU A 81 9.75 -9.69 -10.75
C LEU A 81 11.22 -10.04 -10.47
N LYS A 82 12.08 -9.03 -10.53
CA LYS A 82 13.52 -9.14 -10.31
C LYS A 82 13.96 -8.47 -9.01
N GLU A 83 13.31 -7.36 -8.69
CA GLU A 83 13.69 -6.50 -7.57
C GLU A 83 12.45 -6.10 -6.79
N ILE A 84 12.52 -6.28 -5.47
CA ILE A 84 11.45 -5.89 -4.55
C ILE A 84 12.05 -5.32 -3.26
N PHE A 85 11.59 -4.12 -2.88
CA PHE A 85 12.02 -3.44 -1.67
C PHE A 85 10.80 -3.03 -0.85
N LEU A 86 10.66 -3.69 0.31
CA LEU A 86 9.51 -3.54 1.23
C LEU A 86 9.93 -3.08 2.63
N CYS A 87 11.20 -2.71 2.83
CA CYS A 87 11.71 -2.28 4.14
C CYS A 87 11.02 -1.00 4.61
N ASP A 88 11.19 -0.66 5.88
CA ASP A 88 10.64 0.57 6.47
C ASP A 88 9.12 0.69 6.23
N ASN A 89 8.43 -0.43 6.50
CA ASN A 89 6.98 -0.59 6.50
C ASN A 89 6.58 -1.43 7.72
N GLN A 90 5.27 -1.63 7.90
CA GLN A 90 4.68 -2.35 9.03
C GLN A 90 4.14 -3.74 8.61
N PHE A 91 4.74 -4.36 7.59
CA PHE A 91 4.34 -5.70 7.14
C PHE A 91 4.53 -6.73 8.25
N GLN A 92 3.54 -7.60 8.41
CA GLN A 92 3.53 -8.66 9.41
C GLN A 92 3.44 -10.02 8.72
N ASP A 93 4.20 -10.98 9.23
CA ASP A 93 3.99 -12.37 8.87
C ASP A 93 2.71 -12.87 9.58
N THR A 94 1.66 -13.17 8.81
CA THR A 94 0.44 -13.80 9.35
C THR A 94 0.33 -15.26 8.97
N GLU A 95 1.44 -15.98 8.80
CA GLU A 95 1.43 -17.44 8.86
C GLU A 95 1.09 -17.91 10.28
N LYS A 96 -0.19 -17.85 10.64
CA LYS A 96 -0.72 -18.76 11.65
C LYS A 96 -0.60 -20.16 11.08
N LYS A 97 0.50 -20.84 11.43
CA LYS A 97 0.57 -22.30 11.49
C LYS A 97 -0.64 -22.80 12.29
N GLN A 98 -1.62 -23.37 11.59
CA GLN A 98 -2.49 -24.41 12.13
C GLN A 98 -2.29 -25.65 11.26
#